data_AF-A0A0D2PVK2-F1
#
_entry.id   AF-A0A0D2PVK2-F1
#
_cell.length_a   1.000
_cell.length_b   1.000
_cell.length_c   1.000
_cell.angle_alpha   90.00
_cell.angle_beta   90.00
_cell.angle_gamma   90.00
#
_symmetry.space_group_name_H-M   'P 1'
#
loop_
_entity.id
_entity.type
_entity.pdbx_description
1 polymer ?
#
loop_
_entity_poly.entity_id
_entity_poly.type
_entity_poly.pdbx_seq_one_letter_code
_entity_poly.pdbx_strand_id
1 'polypeptide(L)' 'ITALGRFDHTKGEHLILCELKLIIEFPHGHTIPIPSATVTHSNTPVAGGDSKVSVT' A
#
# COMPACT_ATOMS: atom_id res chain seq x y z
N ILE A 1 -1.25 8.95 -2.38
CA ILE A 1 -1.92 7.89 -1.59
C ILE A 1 -1.46 7.93 -0.15
N THR A 2 -2.38 7.93 0.80
CA THR A 2 -2.14 7.86 2.25
C THR A 2 -2.83 6.63 2.84
N ALA A 3 -2.10 5.79 3.57
CA ALA A 3 -2.65 4.59 4.22
C ALA A 3 -3.31 4.93 5.57
N LEU A 4 -4.52 4.43 5.78
CA LEU A 4 -5.32 4.62 6.99
C LEU A 4 -5.96 3.29 7.43
N GLY A 5 -6.47 3.25 8.66
CA GLY A 5 -7.14 2.07 9.23
C GLY A 5 -6.31 1.32 10.28
N ARG A 6 -6.69 0.08 10.58
CA ARG A 6 -6.02 -0.75 11.58
C ARG A 6 -5.61 -2.07 10.95
N PHE A 7 -4.32 -2.21 10.71
CA PHE A 7 -3.73 -3.37 10.07
C PHE A 7 -2.27 -3.55 10.47
N ASP A 8 -1.76 -4.77 10.36
CA ASP A 8 -0.34 -5.09 10.53
C ASP A 8 0.38 -4.98 9.18
N HIS A 9 1.11 -3.89 8.98
CA HIS A 9 1.77 -3.56 7.72
C HIS A 9 2.93 -4.49 7.32
N THR A 10 3.28 -5.46 8.19
CA THR A 10 4.31 -6.49 7.92
C THR A 10 3.72 -7.79 7.38
N LYS A 11 2.38 -7.96 7.47
CA LYS A 11 1.68 -9.22 7.13
C LYS A 11 0.82 -9.14 5.88
N GLY A 12 0.62 -7.95 5.31
CA GLY A 12 -0.25 -7.73 4.16
C GLY A 12 -0.33 -6.26 3.78
N GLU A 13 -1.16 -5.94 2.79
CA GLU A 13 -1.34 -4.56 2.32
C GLU A 13 -0.06 -3.79 1.95
N HIS A 14 0.97 -4.52 1.49
CA HIS A 14 2.19 -3.94 0.93
C HIS A 14 1.88 -3.30 -0.43
N LEU A 15 2.56 -2.20 -0.73
CA LEU A 15 2.46 -1.50 -2.00
C LEU A 15 3.41 -2.13 -3.02
N ILE A 16 2.87 -2.54 -4.16
CA ILE A 16 3.64 -3.06 -5.30
C ILE A 16 3.79 -1.94 -6.31
N LEU A 17 5.03 -1.68 -6.74
CA LEU A 17 5.37 -0.74 -7.81
C LEU A 17 6.02 -1.53 -8.95
N CYS A 18 5.24 -1.84 -9.99
CA CYS A 18 5.58 -2.85 -11.00
C CYS A 18 6.87 -2.51 -11.78
N GLU A 19 6.95 -1.31 -12.35
CA GLU A 19 8.07 -0.87 -13.19
C GLU A 19 9.36 -0.71 -12.38
N LEU A 20 9.24 -0.39 -11.08
CA LEU A 20 10.36 -0.25 -10.16
C LEU A 20 10.83 -1.60 -9.59
N LYS A 21 10.05 -2.67 -9.76
CA LYS A 21 10.28 -4.00 -9.15
C LYS A 21 10.44 -3.93 -7.63
N LEU A 22 9.63 -3.08 -7.00
CA LEU A 22 9.64 -2.89 -5.55
C LEU A 22 8.34 -3.37 -4.92
N ILE A 23 8.48 -4.00 -3.76
CA ILE A 23 7.40 -4.26 -2.82
C ILE A 23 7.77 -3.52 -1.54
N ILE A 24 6.86 -2.68 -1.08
CA ILE A 24 7.11 -1.74 0.01
C ILE A 24 6.09 -2.01 1.12
N GLU A 25 6.56 -2.31 2.32
CA GLU A 25 5.71 -2.25 3.51
C GLU A 25 5.19 -0.82 3.66
N PHE A 26 3.87 -0.65 3.80
CA PHE A 26 3.24 0.67 3.78
C PHE A 26 2.44 0.89 5.07
N PRO A 27 3.09 1.40 6.14
CA PRO A 27 2.47 1.52 7.45
C PRO A 27 1.34 2.55 7.50
N HIS A 28 0.50 2.41 8.52
CA HIS A 28 -0.54 3.39 8.82
C HIS A 28 0.03 4.81 8.92
N GLY A 29 -0.70 5.78 8.36
CA GLY A 29 -0.34 7.20 8.38
C GLY A 29 0.74 7.61 7.39
N HIS A 30 1.34 6.68 6.64
CA HIS A 30 2.32 7.01 5.61
C HIS A 30 1.64 7.50 4.34
N THR A 31 2.31 8.44 3.68
CA THR A 31 1.89 9.03 2.40
C THR A 31 2.98 8.87 1.38
N ILE A 32 2.60 8.43 0.18
CA ILE A 32 3.48 8.37 -0.98
C ILE A 32 2.82 9.06 -2.18
N PRO A 33 3.49 10.02 -2.84
CA PRO A 33 3.09 10.50 -4.15
C PRO A 33 3.52 9.49 -5.22
N ILE A 34 2.56 9.03 -6.02
CA ILE A 34 2.81 8.09 -7.12
C ILE A 34 2.35 8.75 -8.43
N PRO A 35 3.19 8.79 -9.48
CA PRO A 35 2.76 9.19 -10.80
C PRO A 35 1.97 8.04 -11.44
N SER A 36 0.68 7.92 -11.13
CA SER A 36 -0.17 6.77 -11.53
C SER A 36 -0.26 6.53 -13.04
N ALA A 37 0.02 7.54 -13.87
CA ALA A 37 0.07 7.40 -15.32
C ALA A 37 1.36 6.73 -15.84
N THR A 38 2.40 6.65 -15.00
CA THR A 38 3.74 6.15 -15.37
C THR A 38 4.10 4.87 -14.62
N VAL A 39 3.60 4.71 -13.39
CA VAL A 39 3.90 3.56 -12.53
C VAL A 39 2.62 2.84 -12.17
N THR A 40 2.51 1.61 -12.66
CA THR A 40 1.44 0.69 -12.30
C THR A 40 1.66 0.25 -10.86
N HIS A 41 0.63 0.39 -10.04
CA HIS A 41 0.69 0.03 -8.63
C HIS A 41 -0.53 -0.78 -8.20
N SER A 42 -0.33 -1.59 -7.18
CA SER A 42 -1.38 -2.40 -6.55
C SER A 42 -1.01 -2.68 -5.09
N ASN A 43 -1.94 -3.26 -4.34
CA ASN A 43 -1.70 -3.70 -2.98
C ASN A 43 -1.74 -5.23 -2.91
N THR A 44 -0.92 -5.82 -2.05
CA THR A 44 -1.13 -7.22 -1.64
C THR A 44 -2.42 -7.33 -0.82
N PRO A 45 -3.06 -8.51 -0.74
CA PRO A 45 -4.28 -8.68 0.04
C PRO A 45 -4.16 -8.23 1.51
N VAL A 46 -5.30 -7.80 2.08
CA VAL A 46 -5.44 -7.56 3.51
C VAL A 46 -5.30 -8.87 4.28
N ALA A 47 -4.52 -8.84 5.35
CA ALA A 47 -4.41 -9.96 6.28
C ALA A 47 -5.76 -10.22 6.97
N GLY A 48 -6.02 -11.47 7.37
CA GLY A 48 -7.29 -11.84 7.99
C GLY A 48 -7.54 -11.06 9.29
N GLY A 49 -8.67 -10.35 9.35
CA GLY A 49 -9.09 -9.56 10.51
C GLY A 49 -8.60 -8.11 10.52
N ASP A 50 -7.76 -7.74 9.55
CA ASP A 50 -7.29 -6.37 9.40
C ASP A 50 -8.24 -5.54 8.51
N SER A 51 -8.16 -4.22 8.64
CA SER A 51 -8.91 -3.28 7.81
C SER A 51 -8.03 -2.09 7.45
N LYS A 52 -7.76 -1.95 6.14
CA LYS A 52 -7.04 -0.81 5.58
C LYS A 52 -7.92 -0.07 4.59
N VAL A 53 -7.87 1.25 4.66
CA VAL A 53 -8.43 2.16 3.67
C VAL A 53 -7.33 3.10 3.19
N SER A 54 -7.51 3.72 2.03
CA SER A 54 -6.54 4.66 1.49
C SER A 54 -7.23 5.86 0.88
N VAL A 55 -6.61 7.02 1.05
CA VAL A 55 -7.00 8.25 0.35
C VAL A 55 -5.99 8.49 -0.76
N THR A 56 -6.46 8.63 -2.00
CA THR A 56 -5.61 8.85 -3.18
C THR A 56 -5.53 10.32 -3.53
#